data_AF-A0AAD7I024-F1
#
_entry.id   AF-A0AAD7I024-F1
#
_cell.length_a   1.000
_cell.length_b   1.000
_cell.length_c   1.000
_cell.angle_alpha   90.00
_cell.angle_beta   90.00
_cell.angle_gamma   90.00
#
_symmetry.space_group_name_H-M   'P 1'
#
loop_
_entity.id
_entity.type
_entity.pdbx_description
1 polymer ?
#
loop_
_entity_poly.entity_id
_entity_poly.type
_entity_poly.pdbx_seq_one_letter_code
_entity_poly.pdbx_strand_id
1 'polypeptide(L)'
;MVVAKLGWRHPGSQQLALATTKLLGYILQLWVDRLYSGFPNRRFRAHFFGLCTNLVNRIEAEGWWKTDRTSTRVTLTVVQSVYAYDSKIKGKWNPMLADLSAVGKSDVTISKAALMLQEGILIQGVQSTIRELVRSYNEQPLATTMKDIKTRRTKAVERIVRWRVQQTALIPTISPLLLDRKPCEIEEETLYLPSDFECDQRGELGLSSWGQEEVKLHEAMAYDALKKVQLIVHALIGLDRNQGRKERDSQSVKTASMRQVDDTKRRRNKHMNYYMLARAALMKLGACTGLDDNFPALTEADTYMPSRSEHRAVGSSRIRDGWTAAGVMSGGKIQRSVVASVPVVQRSMLNPGATVMPAGRKAGPSTTKAQPKVLKEKPICLPGPEKKKRSGWLWTFGKMGKMSKEEMKAWSAEGDRVQWFRAEADMIRWQEQIEQKLAELRTTIRSFAAYKDAWTKMASIEEQAGNWIGYVAYAKQKADMWALREGHARGALKTYPEYACLEADDADLHAFIVSERAVHAKTLEAVMQSARAAAPGLEEESEEAEAVEEDEPSVVN
;
A
#
# COMPACT_ATOMS: atom_id res chain seq x y z
N MET A 1 -11.16 31.39 -40.17
CA MET A 1 -11.25 32.48 -41.17
C MET A 1 -10.01 33.39 -41.21
N VAL A 2 -9.33 33.74 -40.11
CA VAL A 2 -8.14 34.62 -40.16
C VAL A 2 -6.88 33.96 -40.75
N VAL A 3 -6.73 32.63 -40.65
CA VAL A 3 -5.58 31.90 -41.24
C VAL A 3 -5.71 31.71 -42.76
N ALA A 4 -6.91 31.88 -43.34
CA ALA A 4 -7.13 31.68 -44.78
C ALA A 4 -6.81 32.91 -45.64
N LYS A 5 -6.62 34.10 -45.03
CA LYS A 5 -6.30 35.35 -45.75
C LYS A 5 -4.79 35.57 -45.98
N LEU A 6 -3.92 34.76 -45.37
CA LEU A 6 -2.47 34.79 -45.62
C LEU A 6 -2.09 33.61 -46.50
N GLY A 7 -1.57 33.92 -47.68
CA GLY A 7 -1.46 33.03 -48.83
C GLY A 7 -0.85 31.65 -48.58
N TRP A 8 -1.59 30.63 -48.99
CA TRP A 8 -1.10 29.28 -49.27
C TRP A 8 -0.22 29.29 -50.54
N ARG A 9 1.00 29.83 -50.47
CA ARG A 9 1.97 29.80 -51.58
C ARG A 9 3.28 29.06 -51.29
N HIS A 10 3.48 28.53 -50.09
CA HIS A 10 4.70 27.78 -49.77
C HIS A 10 4.47 26.25 -49.72
N PRO A 11 5.17 25.46 -50.55
CA PRO A 11 5.07 23.98 -50.54
C PRO A 11 5.37 23.34 -49.17
N GLY A 12 6.17 24.02 -48.33
CA GLY A 12 6.53 23.55 -46.98
C GLY A 12 5.38 23.56 -45.97
N SER A 13 4.38 24.43 -46.12
CA SER A 13 3.23 24.48 -45.18
C SER A 13 2.25 23.33 -45.40
N GLN A 14 2.13 22.83 -46.63
CA GLN A 14 1.37 21.63 -46.94
C GLN A 14 2.00 20.38 -46.33
N GLN A 15 3.33 20.25 -46.37
CA GLN A 15 4.03 19.12 -45.73
C GLN A 15 3.91 19.15 -44.21
N LEU A 16 3.94 20.33 -43.59
CA LEU A 16 3.76 20.48 -42.14
C LEU A 16 2.32 20.18 -41.70
N ALA A 17 1.32 20.56 -42.50
CA ALA A 17 -0.08 20.20 -42.28
C ALA A 17 -0.34 18.68 -42.47
N LEU A 18 0.31 18.05 -43.45
CA LEU A 18 0.30 16.59 -43.64
C LEU A 18 1.02 15.85 -42.51
N ALA A 19 2.15 16.35 -42.03
CA ALA A 19 2.89 15.76 -40.93
C ALA A 19 2.12 15.86 -39.61
N THR A 20 1.50 17.02 -39.33
CA THR A 20 0.66 17.20 -38.12
C THR A 20 -0.62 16.38 -38.17
N THR A 21 -1.26 16.23 -39.34
CA THR A 21 -2.42 15.33 -39.47
C THR A 21 -2.06 13.86 -39.34
N LYS A 22 -0.90 13.43 -39.87
CA LYS A 22 -0.35 12.08 -39.66
C LYS A 22 0.02 11.83 -38.20
N LEU A 23 0.65 12.80 -37.53
CA LEU A 23 1.04 12.71 -36.13
C LEU A 23 -0.18 12.69 -35.20
N LEU A 24 -1.17 13.54 -35.44
CA LEU A 24 -2.46 13.51 -34.74
C LEU A 24 -3.19 12.19 -35.02
N GLY A 25 -3.15 11.68 -36.26
CA GLY A 25 -3.67 10.36 -36.61
C GLY A 25 -3.00 9.23 -35.83
N TYR A 26 -1.67 9.27 -35.69
CA TYR A 26 -0.90 8.28 -34.93
C TYR A 26 -1.13 8.38 -33.42
N ILE A 27 -1.23 9.61 -32.87
CA ILE A 27 -1.54 9.83 -31.45
C ILE A 27 -2.97 9.36 -31.14
N LEU A 28 -3.94 9.62 -32.03
CA LEU A 28 -5.30 9.12 -31.90
C LEU A 28 -5.37 7.60 -32.08
N GLN A 29 -4.59 7.02 -32.99
CA GLN A 29 -4.50 5.56 -33.17
C GLN A 29 -3.88 4.90 -31.92
N LEU A 30 -2.82 5.47 -31.34
CA LEU A 30 -2.26 5.01 -30.07
C LEU A 30 -3.23 5.22 -28.90
N TRP A 31 -4.04 6.28 -28.93
CA TRP A 31 -5.09 6.52 -27.93
C TRP A 31 -6.22 5.48 -28.05
N VAL A 32 -6.61 5.13 -29.28
CA VAL A 32 -7.50 4.01 -29.60
C VAL A 32 -6.84 2.69 -29.16
N ASP A 33 -5.65 2.33 -29.60
CA ASP A 33 -5.01 1.07 -29.19
C ASP A 33 -4.82 0.99 -27.65
N ARG A 34 -4.57 2.11 -26.97
CA ARG A 34 -4.45 2.18 -25.49
C ARG A 34 -5.79 2.12 -24.76
N LEU A 35 -6.86 2.69 -25.33
CA LEU A 35 -8.21 2.55 -24.80
C LEU A 35 -8.74 1.12 -24.98
N TYR A 36 -8.35 0.43 -26.05
CA TYR A 36 -8.98 -0.80 -26.50
C TYR A 36 -8.15 -2.06 -26.15
N SER A 37 -6.84 -1.95 -25.93
CA SER A 37 -6.04 -3.03 -25.29
C SER A 37 -6.36 -3.24 -23.80
N GLY A 38 -7.21 -2.37 -23.22
CA GLY A 38 -7.73 -2.47 -21.85
C GLY A 38 -9.10 -3.16 -21.72
N PHE A 39 -9.76 -3.49 -22.84
CA PHE A 39 -11.04 -4.20 -22.85
C PHE A 39 -10.83 -5.73 -23.00
N PRO A 40 -11.47 -6.61 -22.21
CA PRO A 40 -11.92 -6.51 -20.82
C PRO A 40 -10.99 -7.29 -19.89
N ASN A 41 -10.61 -6.69 -18.76
CA ASN A 41 -9.96 -7.42 -17.66
C ASN A 41 -11.00 -8.29 -16.92
N ARG A 42 -11.42 -9.41 -17.56
CA ARG A 42 -12.42 -10.40 -17.06
C ARG A 42 -12.10 -10.98 -15.66
N ARG A 43 -10.93 -10.66 -15.13
CA ARG A 43 -10.42 -11.06 -13.83
C ARG A 43 -11.28 -10.59 -12.67
N PHE A 44 -11.82 -9.36 -12.70
CA PHE A 44 -12.64 -8.85 -11.58
C PHE A 44 -13.96 -9.62 -11.46
N ARG A 45 -14.64 -9.85 -12.59
CA ARG A 45 -15.85 -10.67 -12.66
C ARG A 45 -15.58 -12.12 -12.22
N ALA A 46 -14.53 -12.75 -12.75
CA ALA A 46 -14.17 -14.12 -12.39
C ALA A 46 -13.78 -14.26 -10.92
N HIS A 47 -13.04 -13.29 -10.37
CA HIS A 47 -12.67 -13.25 -8.95
C HIS A 47 -13.89 -13.11 -8.04
N PHE A 48 -14.81 -12.18 -8.36
CA PHE A 48 -16.05 -12.03 -7.60
C PHE A 48 -16.91 -13.29 -7.66
N PHE A 49 -17.11 -13.88 -8.84
CA PHE A 49 -17.88 -15.12 -8.97
C PHE A 49 -17.23 -16.30 -8.22
N GLY A 50 -15.89 -16.42 -8.26
CA GLY A 50 -15.18 -17.41 -7.47
C GLY A 50 -15.30 -17.21 -5.96
N LEU A 51 -15.45 -15.97 -5.48
CA LEU A 51 -15.77 -15.72 -4.07
C LEU A 51 -17.21 -16.10 -3.74
N CYS A 52 -18.16 -15.82 -4.64
CA CYS A 52 -19.56 -16.24 -4.46
C CYS A 52 -19.69 -17.76 -4.36
N THR A 53 -18.94 -18.53 -5.16
CA THR A 53 -18.96 -20.00 -5.05
C THR A 53 -18.34 -20.48 -3.74
N ASN A 54 -17.21 -19.91 -3.33
CA ASN A 54 -16.48 -20.37 -2.14
C ASN A 54 -17.15 -19.98 -0.82
N LEU A 55 -17.90 -18.88 -0.81
CA LEU A 55 -18.52 -18.32 0.39
C LEU A 55 -20.05 -18.48 0.39
N VAL A 56 -20.64 -19.27 -0.52
CA VAL A 56 -22.10 -19.37 -0.70
C VAL A 56 -22.84 -19.62 0.61
N ASN A 57 -22.40 -20.59 1.41
CA ASN A 57 -23.02 -20.93 2.69
C ASN A 57 -23.00 -19.76 3.69
N ARG A 58 -21.93 -18.96 3.70
CA ARG A 58 -21.79 -17.81 4.61
C ARG A 58 -22.57 -16.60 4.13
N ILE A 59 -22.51 -16.36 2.82
CA ILE A 59 -23.30 -15.32 2.16
C ILE A 59 -24.78 -15.53 2.51
N GLU A 60 -25.24 -16.78 2.56
CA GLU A 60 -26.61 -17.18 2.88
C GLU A 60 -26.97 -17.11 4.34
N ALA A 61 -26.16 -17.71 5.20
CA ALA A 61 -26.37 -17.65 6.63
C ALA A 61 -26.42 -16.20 7.16
N GLU A 62 -25.59 -15.31 6.62
CA GLU A 62 -25.47 -13.93 7.09
C GLU A 62 -26.22 -12.90 6.22
N GLY A 63 -26.83 -13.33 5.12
CA GLY A 63 -27.67 -12.50 4.26
C GLY A 63 -26.94 -11.30 3.62
N TRP A 64 -25.66 -11.44 3.25
CA TRP A 64 -24.83 -10.32 2.77
C TRP A 64 -25.40 -9.59 1.55
N TRP A 65 -26.11 -10.28 0.67
CA TRP A 65 -26.74 -9.64 -0.50
C TRP A 65 -27.90 -8.70 -0.12
N LYS A 66 -28.49 -8.86 1.07
CA LYS A 66 -29.56 -8.00 1.58
C LYS A 66 -29.03 -6.77 2.31
N THR A 67 -27.73 -6.74 2.62
CA THR A 67 -27.12 -5.62 3.37
C THR A 67 -27.14 -4.36 2.51
N ASP A 68 -27.56 -3.22 3.07
CA ASP A 68 -27.52 -1.96 2.34
C ASP A 68 -26.08 -1.49 2.10
N ARG A 69 -25.76 -1.08 0.87
CA ARG A 69 -24.42 -0.61 0.47
C ARG A 69 -24.22 0.87 0.80
N THR A 70 -25.29 1.60 1.12
CA THR A 70 -25.17 3.01 1.46
C THR A 70 -24.42 3.17 2.79
N SER A 71 -23.48 4.12 2.82
CA SER A 71 -22.79 4.45 4.06
C SER A 71 -23.67 5.39 4.87
N THR A 72 -24.18 4.92 6.01
CA THR A 72 -24.98 5.75 6.90
C THR A 72 -24.07 6.39 7.94
N ARG A 73 -24.18 7.71 8.11
CA ARG A 73 -23.47 8.42 9.17
C ARG A 73 -24.25 8.25 10.47
N VAL A 74 -23.73 7.41 11.36
CA VAL A 74 -24.39 7.10 12.65
C VAL A 74 -24.06 8.18 13.69
N THR A 75 -22.85 8.73 13.66
CA THR A 75 -22.44 9.87 14.49
C THR A 75 -21.54 10.83 13.71
N LEU A 76 -21.21 12.00 14.28
CA LEU A 76 -20.27 12.97 13.68
C LEU A 76 -18.93 12.34 13.28
N THR A 77 -18.48 11.28 13.96
CA THR A 77 -17.18 10.62 13.75
C THR A 77 -17.27 9.19 13.21
N VAL A 78 -18.44 8.54 13.29
CA VAL A 78 -18.61 7.13 12.89
C VAL A 78 -19.50 7.02 11.66
N VAL A 79 -18.92 6.48 10.60
CA VAL A 79 -19.62 6.09 9.37
C VAL A 79 -19.80 4.58 9.41
N GLN A 80 -21.03 4.12 9.43
CA GLN A 80 -21.34 2.71 9.24
C GLN A 80 -21.30 2.44 7.74
N SER A 81 -20.45 1.49 7.37
CA SER A 81 -20.28 1.08 5.99
C SER A 81 -20.00 -0.39 5.97
N VAL A 82 -20.55 -1.08 4.99
CA VAL A 82 -20.31 -2.49 4.76
C VAL A 82 -18.82 -2.81 4.53
N TYR A 83 -18.05 -1.83 4.03
CA TYR A 83 -16.61 -1.93 3.84
C TYR A 83 -15.79 -1.68 5.12
N ALA A 84 -16.44 -1.19 6.18
CA ALA A 84 -15.81 -1.04 7.47
C ALA A 84 -15.89 -2.38 8.21
N TYR A 85 -14.75 -2.83 8.74
CA TYR A 85 -14.77 -3.88 9.74
C TYR A 85 -15.64 -3.46 10.91
N ASP A 86 -16.49 -4.36 11.41
CA ASP A 86 -17.35 -4.15 12.56
C ASP A 86 -16.52 -3.58 13.72
N SER A 87 -16.99 -2.46 14.28
CA SER A 87 -16.36 -1.79 15.40
C SER A 87 -16.39 -2.63 16.67
N LYS A 88 -17.25 -3.66 16.79
CA LYS A 88 -17.23 -4.63 17.90
C LYS A 88 -16.08 -5.62 17.78
N ILE A 89 -15.77 -6.06 16.56
CA ILE A 89 -14.61 -6.93 16.27
C ILE A 89 -13.32 -6.11 16.37
N LYS A 90 -13.30 -4.87 15.84
CA LYS A 90 -12.23 -3.89 16.14
C LYS A 90 -12.21 -3.47 17.62
N GLY A 91 -13.33 -3.60 18.33
CA GLY A 91 -13.57 -3.16 19.70
C GLY A 91 -12.98 -4.09 20.74
N LYS A 92 -12.42 -5.25 20.31
CA LYS A 92 -11.44 -6.05 21.07
C LYS A 92 -9.98 -5.78 20.67
N TRP A 93 -9.75 -5.02 19.60
CA TRP A 93 -8.43 -4.52 19.21
C TRP A 93 -8.14 -3.09 19.69
N ASN A 94 -9.18 -2.28 19.91
CA ASN A 94 -9.10 -0.94 20.50
C ASN A 94 -9.34 -0.84 22.03
N PRO A 95 -9.78 -1.86 22.79
CA PRO A 95 -9.84 -1.73 24.22
C PRO A 95 -8.46 -1.93 24.82
N MET A 96 -7.39 -2.30 24.10
CA MET A 96 -6.06 -2.08 24.69
C MET A 96 -5.72 -0.58 24.79
N LEU A 97 -6.18 0.26 23.84
CA LEU A 97 -6.04 1.71 23.90
C LEU A 97 -7.11 2.38 24.78
N ALA A 98 -8.33 1.84 24.79
CA ALA A 98 -9.38 2.29 25.69
C ALA A 98 -9.16 1.76 27.12
N ASP A 99 -8.62 0.57 27.35
CA ASP A 99 -8.19 0.07 28.66
C ASP A 99 -6.90 0.77 29.09
N LEU A 100 -5.96 1.15 28.21
CA LEU A 100 -4.86 2.02 28.62
C LEU A 100 -5.30 3.45 28.98
N SER A 101 -6.50 3.89 28.55
CA SER A 101 -7.09 5.19 28.96
C SER A 101 -8.22 5.07 30.00
N ALA A 102 -8.80 3.87 30.18
CA ALA A 102 -9.80 3.49 31.17
C ALA A 102 -9.19 2.73 32.36
N VAL A 103 -7.89 2.40 32.31
CA VAL A 103 -7.00 2.25 33.48
C VAL A 103 -6.86 3.59 34.21
N GLY A 104 -7.34 4.69 33.63
CA GLY A 104 -7.60 5.93 34.36
C GLY A 104 -8.97 6.01 35.06
N LYS A 105 -9.83 4.97 34.96
CA LYS A 105 -11.20 4.96 35.53
C LYS A 105 -11.68 3.60 36.03
N SER A 106 -10.78 2.66 36.25
CA SER A 106 -10.98 1.62 37.25
C SER A 106 -10.03 1.96 38.39
N ASP A 107 -10.54 1.92 39.60
CA ASP A 107 -9.81 2.13 40.85
C ASP A 107 -8.85 0.94 41.10
N VAL A 108 -8.06 0.58 40.08
CA VAL A 108 -6.97 -0.38 40.22
C VAL A 108 -5.92 0.39 41.00
N THR A 109 -5.82 0.08 42.28
CA THR A 109 -4.69 0.47 43.12
C THR A 109 -3.41 -0.04 42.45
N ILE A 110 -2.82 0.75 41.55
CA ILE A 110 -1.52 0.46 40.96
C ILE A 110 -0.57 0.39 42.14
N SER A 111 0.05 -0.79 42.32
CA SER A 111 0.99 -1.00 43.41
C SER A 111 2.03 0.12 43.39
N LYS A 112 2.35 0.69 44.56
CA LYS A 112 3.42 1.70 44.68
C LYS A 112 4.75 1.17 44.11
N ALA A 113 4.93 -0.16 44.14
CA ALA A 113 6.05 -0.84 43.52
C ALA A 113 6.08 -0.68 42.00
N ALA A 114 4.98 -1.00 41.31
CA ALA A 114 4.84 -0.83 39.86
C ALA A 114 5.07 0.62 39.40
N LEU A 115 4.57 1.62 40.15
CA LEU A 115 4.83 3.04 39.84
C LEU A 115 6.32 3.41 39.95
N MET A 116 6.99 2.90 40.99
CA MET A 116 8.43 3.15 41.18
C MET A 116 9.26 2.48 40.06
N LEU A 117 8.92 1.24 39.70
CA LEU A 117 9.55 0.52 38.59
C LEU A 117 9.33 1.22 37.25
N GLN A 118 8.10 1.67 36.99
CA GLN A 118 7.77 2.41 35.78
C GLN A 118 8.61 3.68 35.66
N GLU A 119 8.78 4.43 36.75
CA GLU A 119 9.62 5.64 36.75
C GLU A 119 11.10 5.30 36.51
N GLY A 120 11.60 4.20 37.09
CA GLY A 120 12.95 3.70 36.81
C GLY A 120 13.16 3.35 35.33
N ILE A 121 12.22 2.64 34.72
CA ILE A 121 12.25 2.29 33.28
C ILE A 121 12.23 3.57 32.42
N LEU A 122 11.45 4.58 32.80
CA LEU A 122 11.43 5.88 32.10
C LEU A 122 12.79 6.59 32.20
N ILE A 123 13.45 6.54 33.35
CA ILE A 123 14.81 7.06 33.53
C ILE A 123 15.81 6.30 32.64
N GLN A 124 15.73 4.96 32.55
CA GLN A 124 16.57 4.19 31.62
C GLN A 124 16.36 4.64 30.18
N GLY A 125 15.12 4.93 29.78
CA GLY A 125 14.79 5.48 28.47
C GLY A 125 15.44 6.85 28.20
N VAL A 126 15.52 7.71 29.22
CA VAL A 126 16.24 8.99 29.14
C VAL A 126 17.75 8.76 29.03
N GLN A 127 18.34 7.90 29.86
CA GLN A 127 19.75 7.54 29.81
C GLN A 127 20.15 6.98 28.44
N SER A 128 19.35 6.09 27.84
CA SER A 128 19.59 5.58 26.49
C SER A 128 19.59 6.68 25.44
N THR A 129 18.67 7.64 25.55
CA THR A 129 18.61 8.78 24.62
C THR A 129 19.83 9.69 24.77
N ILE A 130 20.35 9.87 25.99
CA ILE A 130 21.59 10.61 26.24
C ILE A 130 22.78 9.85 25.64
N ARG A 131 22.87 8.53 25.82
CA ARG A 131 23.93 7.69 25.19
C ARG A 131 23.94 7.83 23.68
N GLU A 132 22.77 7.82 23.04
CA GLU A 132 22.66 8.04 21.58
C GLU A 132 23.15 9.43 21.17
N LEU A 133 22.80 10.47 21.93
CA LEU A 133 23.28 11.83 21.66
C LEU A 133 24.79 11.96 21.85
N VAL A 134 25.34 11.39 22.91
CA VAL A 134 26.79 11.37 23.17
C VAL A 134 27.51 10.64 22.05
N ARG A 135 27.00 9.49 21.60
CA ARG A 135 27.55 8.78 20.42
C ARG A 135 27.54 9.67 19.18
N SER A 136 26.42 10.34 18.90
CA SER A 136 26.32 11.24 17.74
C SER A 136 27.26 12.45 17.86
N TYR A 137 27.51 12.95 19.06
CA TYR A 137 28.46 14.04 19.31
C TYR A 137 29.92 13.59 19.13
N ASN A 138 30.25 12.37 19.54
CA ASN A 138 31.58 11.80 19.33
C ASN A 138 31.88 11.57 17.85
N GLU A 139 30.87 11.23 17.05
CA GLU A 139 30.98 11.15 15.59
C GLU A 139 31.06 12.53 14.93
N GLN A 140 30.25 13.48 15.39
CA GLN A 140 30.16 14.83 14.85
C GLN A 140 30.09 15.87 15.99
N PRO A 141 31.22 16.47 16.38
CA PRO A 141 31.27 17.40 17.50
C PRO A 141 30.61 18.74 17.12
N LEU A 142 29.33 18.88 17.47
CA LEU A 142 28.56 20.12 17.31
C LEU A 142 28.32 20.78 18.67
N ALA A 143 28.62 22.09 18.77
CA ALA A 143 28.44 22.86 20.00
C ALA A 143 26.98 22.87 20.50
N THR A 144 26.02 22.85 19.58
CA THR A 144 24.58 22.74 19.90
C THR A 144 24.24 21.40 20.56
N THR A 145 24.75 20.29 20.02
CA THR A 145 24.57 18.95 20.58
C THR A 145 25.16 18.84 21.98
N MET A 146 26.33 19.45 22.23
CA MET A 146 26.94 19.49 23.57
C MET A 146 26.08 20.23 24.59
N LYS A 147 25.47 21.37 24.20
CA LYS A 147 24.53 22.11 25.05
C LYS A 147 23.30 21.27 25.39
N ASP A 148 22.77 20.54 24.41
CA ASP A 148 21.63 19.66 24.59
C ASP A 148 21.96 18.47 25.52
N ILE A 149 23.15 17.87 25.37
CA ILE A 149 23.65 16.82 26.26
C ILE A 149 23.71 17.33 27.70
N LYS A 150 24.37 18.47 27.93
CA LYS A 150 24.46 19.07 29.28
C LYS A 150 23.08 19.31 29.90
N THR A 151 22.17 19.92 29.13
CA THR A 151 20.80 20.21 29.60
C THR A 151 20.05 18.93 29.96
N ARG A 152 20.21 17.86 29.18
CA ARG A 152 19.57 16.57 29.45
C ARG A 152 20.21 15.84 30.62
N ARG A 153 21.53 15.90 30.78
CA ARG A 153 22.25 15.34 31.93
C ARG A 153 21.78 15.99 33.23
N THR A 154 21.69 17.33 33.31
CA THR A 154 21.19 18.01 34.51
C THR A 154 19.77 17.57 34.88
N LYS A 155 18.85 17.51 33.92
CA LYS A 155 17.47 17.04 34.15
C LYS A 155 17.41 15.56 34.57
N ALA A 156 18.29 14.72 34.02
CA ALA A 156 18.37 13.31 34.41
C ALA A 156 18.87 13.15 35.84
N VAL A 157 19.87 13.93 36.26
CA VAL A 157 20.36 13.95 37.65
C VAL A 157 19.24 14.32 38.62
N GLU A 158 18.52 15.42 38.36
CA GLU A 158 17.40 15.85 39.22
C GLU A 158 16.32 14.77 39.35
N ARG A 159 16.00 14.09 38.24
CA ARG A 159 15.01 13.02 38.20
C ARG A 159 15.47 11.78 38.96
N ILE A 160 16.73 11.38 38.78
CA ILE A 160 17.33 10.23 39.48
C ILE A 160 17.37 10.51 40.98
N VAL A 161 17.82 11.68 41.43
CA VAL A 161 17.87 12.01 42.86
C VAL A 161 16.48 11.88 43.50
N ARG A 162 15.44 12.42 42.86
CA ARG A 162 14.06 12.30 43.35
C ARG A 162 13.58 10.85 43.41
N TRP A 163 13.91 10.07 42.39
CA TRP A 163 13.55 8.66 42.30
C TRP A 163 14.29 7.81 43.34
N ARG A 164 15.56 8.08 43.63
CA ARG A 164 16.35 7.38 44.67
C ARG A 164 15.74 7.54 46.06
N VAL A 165 15.21 8.71 46.40
CA VAL A 165 14.50 8.90 47.69
C VAL A 165 13.32 7.93 47.82
N GLN A 166 12.57 7.72 46.74
CA GLN A 166 11.46 6.76 46.72
C GLN A 166 11.96 5.32 46.74
N GLN A 167 13.05 5.03 46.02
CA GLN A 167 13.67 3.70 45.97
C GLN A 167 14.15 3.26 47.35
N THR A 168 14.87 4.11 48.09
CA THR A 168 15.37 3.78 49.44
C THR A 168 14.21 3.61 50.45
N ALA A 169 13.12 4.35 50.27
CA ALA A 169 11.94 4.22 51.13
C ALA A 169 11.17 2.90 50.91
N LEU A 170 11.12 2.41 49.66
CA LEU A 170 10.37 1.20 49.29
C LEU A 170 11.23 -0.07 49.31
N ILE A 171 12.52 0.05 49.05
CA ILE A 171 13.49 -1.05 49.01
C ILE A 171 14.74 -0.67 49.84
N PRO A 172 14.66 -0.74 51.18
CA PRO A 172 15.76 -0.36 52.06
C PRO A 172 17.04 -1.18 51.82
N THR A 173 16.89 -2.43 51.36
CA THR A 173 17.99 -3.36 51.07
C THR A 173 18.97 -2.85 50.00
N ILE A 174 18.54 -1.90 49.14
CA ILE A 174 19.40 -1.31 48.10
C ILE A 174 20.26 -0.16 48.67
N SER A 175 19.93 0.39 49.84
CA SER A 175 20.67 1.49 50.47
C SER A 175 22.20 1.28 50.56
N PRO A 176 22.73 0.14 51.03
CA PRO A 176 24.18 -0.10 51.06
C PRO A 176 24.81 -0.07 49.66
N LEU A 177 24.13 -0.58 48.64
CA LEU A 177 24.62 -0.59 47.24
C LEU A 177 24.68 0.81 46.62
N LEU A 178 23.90 1.76 47.13
CA LEU A 178 23.96 3.16 46.72
C LEU A 178 25.19 3.87 47.31
N LEU A 179 25.64 3.47 48.50
CA LEU A 179 26.80 4.06 49.18
C LEU A 179 28.12 3.60 48.56
N ASP A 180 28.21 2.34 48.14
CA ASP A 180 29.41 1.77 47.49
C ASP A 180 29.56 2.12 46.00
N ARG A 181 28.74 3.06 45.51
CA ARG A 181 28.69 3.41 44.09
C ARG A 181 29.97 4.12 43.62
N LYS A 182 30.55 3.64 42.51
CA LYS A 182 31.64 4.31 41.81
C LYS A 182 31.15 5.57 41.06
N PRO A 183 31.92 6.69 41.07
CA PRO A 183 31.61 7.86 40.26
C PRO A 183 31.59 7.50 38.77
N CYS A 184 30.46 7.73 38.11
CA CYS A 184 30.25 7.47 36.68
C CYS A 184 29.40 8.59 36.07
N GLU A 185 29.43 8.72 34.75
CA GLU A 185 28.54 9.63 34.03
C GLU A 185 27.07 9.18 34.19
N ILE A 186 26.15 10.15 34.14
CA ILE A 186 24.73 9.90 34.50
C ILE A 186 24.05 8.87 33.59
N GLU A 187 24.48 8.77 32.33
CA GLU A 187 23.94 7.80 31.37
C GLU A 187 24.48 6.36 31.52
N GLU A 188 25.52 6.18 32.33
CA GLU A 188 26.13 4.89 32.71
C GLU A 188 25.76 4.47 34.14
N GLU A 189 25.06 5.34 34.87
CA GLU A 189 24.58 5.03 36.22
C GLU A 189 23.60 3.85 36.21
N THR A 190 23.93 2.81 36.98
CA THR A 190 23.06 1.66 37.24
C THR A 190 21.93 2.04 38.18
N LEU A 191 20.68 1.80 37.76
CA LEU A 191 19.51 2.16 38.56
C LEU A 191 19.19 1.12 39.65
N TYR A 192 19.79 -0.07 39.62
CA TYR A 192 19.51 -1.15 40.57
C TYR A 192 18.02 -1.56 40.50
N LEU A 193 17.50 -1.67 39.28
CA LEU A 193 16.20 -2.31 39.05
C LEU A 193 16.34 -3.82 39.23
N PRO A 194 15.25 -4.58 39.46
CA PRO A 194 15.34 -6.04 39.54
C PRO A 194 16.03 -6.67 38.33
N SER A 195 15.86 -6.11 37.13
CA SER A 195 16.56 -6.53 35.90
C SER A 195 18.07 -6.29 35.88
N ASP A 196 18.62 -5.51 36.82
CA ASP A 196 20.06 -5.31 36.97
C ASP A 196 20.73 -6.43 37.80
N PHE A 197 19.95 -7.28 38.48
CA PHE A 197 20.43 -8.37 39.34
C PHE A 197 20.18 -9.74 38.70
N GLU A 198 21.06 -10.71 39.01
CA GLU A 198 20.85 -12.11 38.61
C GLU A 198 19.73 -12.78 39.44
N CYS A 199 19.26 -13.95 39.02
CA CYS A 199 18.15 -14.65 39.68
C CYS A 199 18.43 -14.93 41.16
N ASP A 200 19.64 -15.38 41.49
CA ASP A 200 20.02 -15.76 42.85
C ASP A 200 20.11 -14.52 43.77
N GLN A 201 20.72 -13.44 43.27
CA GLN A 201 20.82 -12.15 43.97
C GLN A 201 19.45 -11.51 44.23
N ARG A 202 18.49 -11.68 43.31
CA ARG A 202 17.11 -11.22 43.52
C ARG A 202 16.41 -11.97 44.65
N GLY A 203 16.74 -13.24 44.86
CA GLY A 203 16.27 -14.03 45.99
C GLY A 203 16.79 -13.47 47.31
N GLU A 204 18.09 -13.25 47.40
CA GLU A 204 18.76 -12.70 48.59
C GLU A 204 18.26 -11.30 48.97
N LEU A 205 18.00 -10.44 47.98
CA LEU A 205 17.54 -9.07 48.19
C LEU A 205 16.01 -8.95 48.38
N GLY A 206 15.26 -10.05 48.30
CA GLY A 206 13.80 -10.05 48.41
C GLY A 206 13.08 -9.38 47.22
N LEU A 207 13.73 -9.30 46.05
CA LEU A 207 13.24 -8.61 44.85
C LEU A 207 12.46 -9.50 43.89
N SER A 208 12.16 -10.74 44.28
CA SER A 208 11.51 -11.72 43.39
C SER A 208 10.12 -11.27 42.92
N SER A 209 9.30 -10.74 43.83
CA SER A 209 7.96 -10.20 43.50
C SER A 209 8.04 -8.96 42.60
N TRP A 210 8.99 -8.06 42.89
CA TRP A 210 9.28 -6.87 42.09
C TRP A 210 9.73 -7.24 40.68
N GLY A 211 10.53 -8.29 40.53
CA GLY A 211 10.94 -8.83 39.24
C GLY A 211 9.76 -9.28 38.39
N GLN A 212 8.74 -9.92 38.98
CA GLN A 212 7.53 -10.32 38.25
C GLN A 212 6.70 -9.12 37.78
N GLU A 213 6.60 -8.06 38.59
CA GLU A 213 5.97 -6.80 38.16
C GLU A 213 6.77 -6.14 37.02
N GLU A 214 8.10 -6.15 37.11
CA GLU A 214 8.97 -5.59 36.08
C GLU A 214 8.87 -6.36 34.75
N VAL A 215 8.72 -7.69 34.79
CA VAL A 215 8.47 -8.51 33.59
C VAL A 215 7.22 -8.01 32.86
N LYS A 216 6.10 -7.81 33.57
CA LYS A 216 4.85 -7.32 32.97
C LYS A 216 5.03 -5.94 32.32
N LEU A 217 5.80 -5.05 32.96
CA LEU A 217 6.08 -3.72 32.42
C LEU A 217 6.94 -3.78 31.15
N HIS A 218 7.99 -4.61 31.13
CA HIS A 218 8.84 -4.78 29.94
C HIS A 218 8.13 -5.50 28.80
N GLU A 219 7.27 -6.48 29.08
CA GLU A 219 6.39 -7.09 28.07
C GLU A 219 5.50 -6.03 27.41
N ALA A 220 4.79 -5.23 28.21
CA ALA A 220 3.95 -4.14 27.71
C ALA A 220 4.77 -3.14 26.88
N MET A 221 5.95 -2.75 27.37
CA MET A 221 6.85 -1.84 26.65
C MET A 221 7.34 -2.44 25.33
N ALA A 222 7.63 -3.73 25.27
CA ALA A 222 8.04 -4.43 24.06
C ALA A 222 6.91 -4.42 23.02
N TYR A 223 5.67 -4.75 23.42
CA TYR A 223 4.50 -4.68 22.53
C TYR A 223 4.27 -3.26 21.99
N ASP A 224 4.32 -2.26 22.86
CA ASP A 224 4.17 -0.85 22.48
C ASP A 224 5.26 -0.40 21.52
N ALA A 225 6.51 -0.79 21.77
CA ALA A 225 7.63 -0.46 20.91
C ALA A 225 7.46 -1.08 19.52
N LEU A 226 7.09 -2.37 19.43
CA LEU A 226 6.84 -3.04 18.16
C LEU A 226 5.69 -2.38 17.39
N LYS A 227 4.60 -2.01 18.08
CA LYS A 227 3.47 -1.33 17.45
C LYS A 227 3.87 0.04 16.90
N LYS A 228 4.67 0.80 17.64
CA LYS A 228 5.20 2.09 17.18
C LYS A 228 6.13 1.91 15.98
N VAL A 229 6.99 0.88 15.97
CA VAL A 229 7.83 0.56 14.80
C VAL A 229 6.95 0.27 13.57
N GLN A 230 5.92 -0.57 13.70
CA GLN A 230 4.99 -0.87 12.59
C GLN A 230 4.35 0.41 12.02
N LEU A 231 3.82 1.28 12.89
CA LEU A 231 3.18 2.54 12.49
C LEU A 231 4.16 3.48 11.78
N ILE A 232 5.38 3.62 12.30
CA ILE A 232 6.41 4.49 11.72
C ILE A 232 6.86 3.96 10.37
N VAL A 233 7.00 2.64 10.21
CA VAL A 233 7.38 2.05 8.92
C VAL A 233 6.26 2.21 7.89
N HIS A 234 4.99 2.10 8.28
CA HIS A 234 3.88 2.48 7.39
C HIS A 234 3.97 3.94 6.92
N ALA A 235 4.32 4.86 7.83
CA ALA A 235 4.55 6.25 7.46
C ALA A 235 5.74 6.41 6.50
N LEU A 236 6.87 5.70 6.73
CA LEU A 236 8.02 5.69 5.83
C LEU A 236 7.65 5.27 4.41
N ILE A 237 6.90 4.17 4.25
CA ILE A 237 6.45 3.70 2.94
C ILE A 237 5.59 4.77 2.24
N GLY A 238 4.75 5.47 2.99
CA GLY A 238 3.98 6.61 2.46
C GLY A 238 4.86 7.77 2.03
N LEU A 239 5.89 8.10 2.81
CA LEU A 239 6.83 9.18 2.53
C LEU A 239 7.72 8.88 1.32
N ASP A 240 8.26 7.67 1.20
CA ASP A 240 9.10 7.26 0.06
C ASP A 240 8.34 7.37 -1.26
N ARG A 241 7.04 7.02 -1.27
CA ARG A 241 6.17 7.22 -2.45
C ARG A 241 5.97 8.69 -2.80
N ASN A 242 5.80 9.54 -1.79
CA ASN A 242 5.65 10.98 -2.00
C ASN A 242 6.97 11.63 -2.41
N GLN A 243 8.11 11.10 -1.95
CA GLN A 243 9.44 11.54 -2.34
C GLN A 243 9.66 11.35 -3.84
N GLY A 244 9.34 10.17 -4.42
CA GLY A 244 9.45 9.96 -5.87
C GLY A 244 8.54 10.86 -6.73
N ARG A 245 7.52 11.50 -6.13
CA ARG A 245 6.75 12.57 -6.79
C ARG A 245 7.48 13.90 -6.68
N LYS A 246 7.92 14.27 -5.48
CA LYS A 246 8.60 15.53 -5.14
C LYS A 246 10.02 15.66 -5.69
N GLU A 247 10.68 14.56 -6.05
CA GLU A 247 11.97 14.58 -6.74
C GLU A 247 11.89 15.22 -8.15
N ARG A 248 10.68 15.39 -8.69
CA ARG A 248 10.43 16.16 -9.91
C ARG A 248 10.30 17.67 -9.66
N ASP A 249 10.21 18.09 -8.40
CA ASP A 249 10.06 19.49 -8.01
C ASP A 249 11.42 20.13 -7.65
N SER A 250 11.39 21.34 -7.07
CA SER A 250 12.58 22.15 -6.77
C SER A 250 13.52 21.53 -5.72
N GLN A 251 14.79 21.95 -5.73
CA GLN A 251 15.84 21.44 -4.83
C GLN A 251 15.50 21.60 -3.33
N SER A 252 14.78 22.67 -2.97
CA SER A 252 14.31 22.91 -1.60
C SER A 252 13.32 21.83 -1.14
N VAL A 253 12.36 21.49 -2.00
CA VAL A 253 11.35 20.46 -1.72
C VAL A 253 12.00 19.08 -1.57
N LYS A 254 13.03 18.78 -2.38
CA LYS A 254 13.83 17.55 -2.24
C LYS A 254 14.52 17.45 -0.88
N THR A 255 15.19 18.53 -0.47
CA THR A 255 15.92 18.59 0.80
C THR A 255 14.96 18.45 1.99
N ALA A 256 13.81 19.11 1.95
CA ALA A 256 12.79 19.00 2.99
C ALA A 256 12.20 17.58 3.08
N SER A 257 11.92 16.95 1.93
CA SER A 257 11.42 15.57 1.88
C SER A 257 12.44 14.58 2.42
N MET A 258 13.72 14.73 2.07
CA MET A 258 14.79 13.86 2.59
C MET A 258 14.92 13.98 4.11
N ARG A 259 14.92 15.22 4.64
CA ARG A 259 14.94 15.46 6.09
C ARG A 259 13.76 14.79 6.81
N GLN A 260 12.58 14.78 6.19
CA GLN A 260 11.40 14.11 6.76
C GLN A 260 11.56 12.59 6.78
N VAL A 261 12.12 12.00 5.73
CA VAL A 261 12.43 10.55 5.69
C VAL A 261 13.48 10.20 6.74
N ASP A 262 14.55 10.98 6.85
CA ASP A 262 15.62 10.75 7.82
C ASP A 262 15.15 10.93 9.28
N ASP A 263 14.29 11.91 9.55
CA ASP A 263 13.64 12.05 10.85
C ASP A 263 12.76 10.84 11.18
N THR A 264 11.99 10.36 10.20
CA THR A 264 11.11 9.20 10.40
C THR A 264 11.92 7.90 10.60
N LYS A 265 13.05 7.73 9.89
CA LYS A 265 14.00 6.63 10.13
C LYS A 265 14.63 6.70 11.52
N ARG A 266 15.00 7.89 12.00
CA ARG A 266 15.47 8.09 13.38
C ARG A 266 14.42 7.69 14.41
N ARG A 267 13.15 8.04 14.20
CA ARG A 267 12.05 7.61 15.06
C ARG A 267 11.86 6.08 15.05
N ARG A 268 11.97 5.44 13.89
CA ARG A 268 11.92 3.96 13.77
C ARG A 268 13.02 3.34 14.64
N ASN A 269 14.26 3.76 14.44
CA ASN A 269 15.42 3.23 15.15
C ASN A 269 15.31 3.44 16.67
N LYS A 270 14.81 4.60 17.11
CA LYS A 270 14.53 4.87 18.52
C LYS A 270 13.60 3.82 19.14
N HIS A 271 12.49 3.50 18.47
CA HIS A 271 11.56 2.49 18.99
C HIS A 271 12.09 1.06 18.86
N MET A 272 12.93 0.77 17.85
CA MET A 272 13.66 -0.49 17.79
C MET A 272 14.61 -0.64 18.99
N ASN A 273 15.31 0.43 19.39
CA ASN A 273 16.18 0.41 20.57
C ASN A 273 15.38 0.19 21.86
N TYR A 274 14.20 0.82 22.02
CA TYR A 274 13.33 0.52 23.17
C TYR A 274 12.91 -0.94 23.23
N TYR A 275 12.57 -1.54 22.10
CA TYR A 275 12.27 -2.97 22.03
C TYR A 275 13.49 -3.83 22.44
N MET A 276 14.68 -3.51 21.92
CA MET A 276 15.90 -4.24 22.25
C MET A 276 16.25 -4.14 23.75
N LEU A 277 16.06 -2.96 24.36
CA LEU A 277 16.27 -2.77 25.80
C LEU A 277 15.26 -3.56 26.64
N ALA A 278 13.97 -3.51 26.28
CA ALA A 278 12.93 -4.30 26.94
C ALA A 278 13.24 -5.79 26.86
N ARG A 279 13.61 -6.27 25.67
CA ARG A 279 13.99 -7.67 25.44
C ARG A 279 15.21 -8.08 26.27
N ALA A 280 16.25 -7.22 26.34
CA ALA A 280 17.42 -7.50 27.14
C ALA A 280 17.09 -7.60 28.65
N ALA A 281 16.20 -6.74 29.15
CA ALA A 281 15.72 -6.82 30.53
C ALA A 281 14.90 -8.09 30.77
N LEU A 282 14.00 -8.47 29.86
CA LEU A 282 13.23 -9.72 29.95
C LEU A 282 14.14 -10.96 29.96
N MET A 283 15.22 -10.96 29.19
CA MET A 283 16.23 -12.03 29.21
C MET A 283 16.93 -12.12 30.58
N LYS A 284 17.35 -10.99 31.15
CA LYS A 284 17.97 -10.96 32.50
C LYS A 284 17.01 -11.40 33.59
N LEU A 285 15.73 -11.04 33.48
CA LEU A 285 14.70 -11.42 34.44
C LEU A 285 14.32 -12.91 34.36
N GLY A 286 14.75 -13.64 33.31
CA GLY A 286 14.45 -15.05 33.09
C GLY A 286 13.09 -15.31 32.44
N ALA A 287 12.39 -14.26 31.99
CA ALA A 287 11.08 -14.37 31.33
C ALA A 287 11.17 -14.69 29.84
N CYS A 288 12.35 -14.49 29.24
CA CYS A 288 12.62 -14.92 27.86
C CYS A 288 13.96 -15.66 27.80
N THR A 289 13.96 -16.92 27.40
CA THR A 289 15.18 -17.58 26.94
C THR A 289 15.53 -17.04 25.55
N GLY A 290 16.80 -16.89 25.22
CA GLY A 290 17.24 -16.24 23.97
C GLY A 290 16.68 -16.87 22.67
N LEU A 291 16.04 -18.05 22.76
CA LEU A 291 15.37 -18.80 21.71
C LEU A 291 13.84 -18.63 21.65
N ASP A 292 13.20 -17.92 22.57
CA ASP A 292 11.73 -17.90 22.68
C ASP A 292 11.02 -17.22 21.49
N ASP A 293 9.92 -17.85 21.04
CA ASP A 293 9.06 -17.39 19.94
C ASP A 293 8.35 -16.04 20.21
N ASN A 294 8.15 -15.68 21.47
CA ASN A 294 7.32 -14.54 21.85
C ASN A 294 7.99 -13.18 21.61
N PHE A 295 9.31 -13.07 21.72
CA PHE A 295 10.04 -11.81 21.50
C PHE A 295 11.34 -12.03 20.70
N PRO A 296 11.24 -12.28 19.38
CA PRO A 296 12.39 -12.49 18.51
C PRO A 296 13.31 -11.26 18.42
N ALA A 297 14.58 -11.44 18.10
CA ALA A 297 15.48 -10.32 17.86
C ALA A 297 15.01 -9.49 16.65
N LEU A 298 14.94 -8.16 16.81
CA LEU A 298 14.45 -7.25 15.77
C LEU A 298 15.62 -6.61 15.03
N THR A 299 15.74 -6.90 13.74
CA THR A 299 16.73 -6.27 12.85
C THR A 299 16.07 -5.25 11.92
N GLU A 300 16.87 -4.40 11.28
CA GLU A 300 16.35 -3.48 10.26
C GLU A 300 15.70 -4.23 9.08
N ALA A 301 16.22 -5.41 8.73
CA ALA A 301 15.64 -6.24 7.68
C ALA A 301 14.22 -6.70 8.00
N ASP A 302 13.89 -6.90 9.28
CA ASP A 302 12.55 -7.32 9.72
C ASP A 302 11.51 -6.19 9.59
N THR A 303 11.97 -4.94 9.50
CA THR A 303 11.10 -3.80 9.20
C THR A 303 10.71 -3.74 7.73
N TYR A 304 11.27 -4.59 6.86
CA TYR A 304 10.91 -4.62 5.45
C TYR A 304 9.47 -5.11 5.25
N MET A 305 8.66 -4.27 4.61
CA MET A 305 7.33 -4.61 4.15
C MET A 305 7.26 -4.48 2.62
N PRO A 306 6.82 -5.52 1.90
CA PRO A 306 6.50 -5.40 0.48
C PRO A 306 5.46 -4.30 0.27
N SER A 307 5.67 -3.46 -0.74
CA SER A 307 4.75 -2.37 -1.01
C SER A 307 3.41 -2.94 -1.51
N ARG A 308 2.32 -2.71 -0.76
CA ARG A 308 0.97 -3.11 -1.19
C ARG A 308 0.56 -2.55 -2.55
N SER A 309 1.21 -1.48 -3.01
CA SER A 309 0.96 -0.85 -4.32
C SER A 309 1.80 -1.43 -5.45
N GLU A 310 2.80 -2.27 -5.17
CA GLU A 310 3.61 -2.93 -6.20
C GLU A 310 2.72 -3.84 -7.08
N HIS A 311 1.75 -4.51 -6.46
CA HIS A 311 0.67 -5.26 -7.13
C HIS A 311 -0.41 -4.38 -7.77
N ARG A 312 -0.41 -3.06 -7.52
CA ARG A 312 -1.38 -2.09 -8.05
C ARG A 312 -0.74 -1.06 -8.99
N ALA A 313 0.53 -1.23 -9.33
CA ALA A 313 1.21 -0.33 -10.25
C ALA A 313 0.59 -0.49 -11.65
N VAL A 314 0.38 0.62 -12.36
CA VAL A 314 -0.15 0.60 -13.73
C VAL A 314 0.82 -0.21 -14.61
N GLY A 315 0.39 -1.37 -15.12
CA GLY A 315 1.23 -2.32 -15.86
C GLY A 315 1.63 -3.60 -15.09
N SER A 316 1.37 -3.66 -13.78
CA SER A 316 1.63 -4.86 -12.94
C SER A 316 0.74 -6.07 -13.29
N SER A 317 -0.33 -5.86 -14.09
CA SER A 317 -1.21 -6.92 -14.59
C SER A 317 -0.50 -7.97 -15.46
N ARG A 318 0.73 -7.69 -15.93
CA ARG A 318 1.61 -8.59 -16.69
C ARG A 318 2.47 -9.50 -15.80
N ILE A 319 2.60 -9.21 -14.51
CA ILE A 319 3.37 -10.04 -13.58
C ILE A 319 2.41 -11.07 -12.98
N ARG A 320 2.62 -12.35 -13.30
CA ARG A 320 1.85 -13.46 -12.72
C ARG A 320 1.95 -13.40 -11.19
N ASP A 321 0.80 -13.35 -10.51
CA ASP A 321 0.70 -13.61 -9.09
C ASP A 321 0.93 -15.10 -8.83
N GLY A 322 2.20 -15.50 -8.72
CA GLY A 322 2.57 -16.82 -8.23
C GLY A 322 2.50 -16.84 -6.70
N TRP A 323 1.29 -16.89 -6.12
CA TRP A 323 1.07 -17.63 -4.86
C TRP A 323 -0.39 -17.93 -4.48
N THR A 324 -1.40 -17.16 -4.92
CA THR A 324 -2.80 -17.50 -4.61
C THR A 324 -3.40 -18.57 -5.55
N ALA A 325 -2.72 -18.90 -6.65
CA ALA A 325 -3.14 -19.96 -7.59
C ALA A 325 -2.37 -21.28 -7.44
N ALA A 326 -1.36 -21.35 -6.56
CA ALA A 326 -0.50 -22.54 -6.44
C ALA A 326 -1.13 -23.68 -5.60
N GLY A 327 -2.23 -23.41 -4.88
CA GLY A 327 -2.93 -24.45 -4.11
C GLY A 327 -4.02 -25.21 -4.88
N VAL A 328 -4.48 -24.71 -6.03
CA VAL A 328 -5.71 -25.24 -6.68
C VAL A 328 -5.49 -25.67 -8.14
N MET A 329 -4.32 -25.45 -8.74
CA MET A 329 -4.07 -25.77 -10.16
C MET A 329 -2.80 -26.61 -10.35
N SER A 330 -2.75 -27.79 -9.73
CA SER A 330 -1.84 -28.86 -10.14
C SER A 330 -2.52 -29.73 -11.20
N GLY A 331 -2.25 -29.45 -12.47
CA GLY A 331 -2.67 -30.31 -13.58
C GLY A 331 -2.48 -29.64 -14.94
N GLY A 332 -1.48 -30.08 -15.71
CA GLY A 332 -1.37 -29.80 -17.14
C GLY A 332 -0.22 -28.86 -17.57
N LYS A 333 0.94 -29.44 -17.88
CA LYS A 333 2.02 -28.78 -18.63
C LYS A 333 1.64 -28.73 -20.11
N ILE A 334 1.70 -27.55 -20.74
CA ILE A 334 1.84 -27.43 -22.20
C ILE A 334 3.01 -26.49 -22.48
N GLN A 335 4.06 -27.05 -23.08
CA GLN A 335 5.17 -26.29 -23.65
C GLN A 335 4.72 -25.61 -24.95
N ARG A 336 5.17 -24.38 -25.21
CA ARG A 336 5.34 -23.89 -26.59
C ARG A 336 6.61 -23.09 -26.74
N SER A 337 7.28 -23.42 -27.84
CA SER A 337 8.63 -23.10 -28.25
C SER A 337 8.79 -21.70 -28.84
N VAL A 338 10.04 -21.27 -28.80
CA VAL A 338 10.66 -20.07 -29.38
C VAL A 338 10.55 -20.04 -30.90
N VAL A 339 10.28 -18.87 -31.49
CA VAL A 339 10.84 -18.50 -32.80
C VAL A 339 11.26 -17.02 -32.76
N ALA A 340 12.48 -16.78 -33.24
CA ALA A 340 13.19 -15.52 -33.29
C ALA A 340 13.08 -14.84 -34.66
N SER A 341 13.24 -13.51 -34.72
CA SER A 341 13.84 -12.79 -35.87
C SER A 341 14.00 -11.28 -35.58
N VAL A 342 15.23 -10.77 -35.38
CA VAL A 342 16.17 -10.06 -36.31
C VAL A 342 16.09 -8.52 -36.21
N PRO A 343 17.22 -7.78 -36.04
CA PRO A 343 17.26 -6.31 -35.93
C PRO A 343 17.61 -5.62 -37.27
N VAL A 344 17.16 -4.37 -37.45
CA VAL A 344 17.49 -3.52 -38.62
C VAL A 344 18.41 -2.35 -38.19
N VAL A 345 19.47 -2.18 -38.98
CA VAL A 345 20.56 -1.21 -38.86
C VAL A 345 20.20 0.15 -39.49
N GLN A 346 20.43 1.21 -38.73
CA GLN A 346 21.05 2.51 -39.03
C GLN A 346 21.05 3.07 -40.48
N ARG A 347 20.67 4.35 -40.61
CA ARG A 347 21.33 5.27 -41.56
C ARG A 347 21.37 6.71 -41.06
N SER A 348 22.61 7.21 -41.00
CA SER A 348 23.04 8.60 -40.82
C SER A 348 22.98 9.34 -42.16
N MET A 349 22.64 10.63 -42.16
CA MET A 349 23.07 11.57 -43.18
C MET A 349 23.44 12.94 -42.57
N LEU A 350 24.61 13.41 -42.98
CA LEU A 350 25.21 14.73 -42.80
C LEU A 350 24.43 15.79 -43.62
N ASN A 351 24.51 17.09 -43.26
CA ASN A 351 25.36 18.12 -43.89
C ASN A 351 24.90 19.58 -43.49
N PRO A 352 25.54 20.70 -43.90
CA PRO A 352 26.34 21.53 -42.99
C PRO A 352 26.05 23.07 -43.01
N GLY A 353 26.68 23.80 -42.07
CA GLY A 353 27.33 25.11 -42.30
C GLY A 353 26.51 26.41 -42.27
N ALA A 354 26.76 27.28 -41.27
CA ALA A 354 26.88 28.74 -41.44
C ALA A 354 27.56 29.42 -40.21
N THR A 355 28.40 30.41 -40.52
CA THR A 355 29.58 30.92 -39.80
C THR A 355 29.35 32.25 -39.01
N VAL A 356 30.36 32.70 -38.21
CA VAL A 356 30.74 34.11 -37.80
C VAL A 356 29.95 34.77 -36.63
N MET A 357 30.49 35.42 -35.56
CA MET A 357 31.83 35.84 -35.03
C MET A 357 31.72 36.24 -33.51
N PRO A 358 32.82 36.65 -32.80
CA PRO A 358 33.04 36.42 -31.36
C PRO A 358 33.10 37.67 -30.46
N ALA A 359 33.15 37.48 -29.14
CA ALA A 359 33.73 38.44 -28.19
C ALA A 359 34.32 37.69 -26.97
N GLY A 360 35.59 37.95 -26.67
CA GLY A 360 36.40 37.15 -25.74
C GLY A 360 36.42 37.62 -24.29
N ARG A 361 37.07 36.81 -23.43
CA ARG A 361 37.85 37.26 -22.27
C ARG A 361 38.73 36.13 -21.70
N LYS A 362 40.03 36.39 -21.79
CA LYS A 362 41.22 36.12 -20.93
C LYS A 362 41.38 34.79 -20.17
N ALA A 363 42.64 34.35 -20.22
CA ALA A 363 43.20 33.05 -19.88
C ALA A 363 43.82 32.93 -18.47
N GLY A 364 44.02 31.68 -18.06
CA GLY A 364 45.02 31.20 -17.09
C GLY A 364 44.59 29.89 -16.38
N PRO A 365 45.51 29.04 -15.88
CA PRO A 365 46.58 28.33 -16.60
C PRO A 365 46.40 26.79 -16.59
N SER A 366 47.22 26.10 -17.38
CA SER A 366 47.15 24.67 -17.72
C SER A 366 47.49 23.68 -16.60
N THR A 367 46.86 22.49 -16.65
CA THR A 367 47.34 21.10 -16.38
C THR A 367 46.06 20.26 -16.21
N THR A 368 45.80 19.07 -16.75
CA THR A 368 46.62 17.93 -17.16
C THR A 368 45.77 17.12 -18.17
N LYS A 369 46.42 16.46 -19.13
CA LYS A 369 45.79 15.62 -20.17
C LYS A 369 44.87 14.55 -19.57
N ALA A 370 43.56 14.68 -19.76
CA ALA A 370 42.59 13.61 -19.52
C ALA A 370 42.35 12.83 -20.81
N GLN A 371 42.78 11.57 -20.84
CA GLN A 371 42.41 10.63 -21.89
C GLN A 371 40.91 10.32 -21.81
N PRO A 372 40.20 10.11 -22.94
CA PRO A 372 38.82 9.68 -22.92
C PRO A 372 38.77 8.23 -22.42
N LYS A 373 38.20 8.02 -21.23
CA LYS A 373 37.81 6.69 -20.77
C LYS A 373 36.72 6.16 -21.70
N VAL A 374 37.09 5.15 -22.49
CA VAL A 374 36.17 4.25 -23.19
C VAL A 374 35.15 3.75 -22.17
N LEU A 375 33.90 4.19 -22.32
CA LEU A 375 32.74 3.60 -21.66
C LEU A 375 32.66 2.15 -22.11
N LYS A 376 33.08 1.21 -21.25
CA LYS A 376 32.70 -0.19 -21.39
C LYS A 376 31.19 -0.25 -21.21
N GLU A 377 30.47 -0.36 -22.33
CA GLU A 377 29.07 -0.72 -22.35
C GLU A 377 28.92 -2.05 -21.61
N LYS A 378 28.35 -1.99 -20.40
CA LYS A 378 27.87 -3.19 -19.72
C LYS A 378 26.67 -3.69 -20.54
N PRO A 379 26.68 -4.94 -21.01
CA PRO A 379 25.49 -5.51 -21.63
C PRO A 379 24.33 -5.45 -20.63
N ILE A 380 23.21 -4.90 -21.08
CA ILE A 380 21.95 -4.88 -20.36
C ILE A 380 21.50 -6.34 -20.22
N CYS A 381 21.91 -6.97 -19.12
CA CYS A 381 21.37 -8.24 -18.71
C CYS A 381 20.01 -7.94 -18.09
N LEU A 382 18.94 -8.38 -18.76
CA LEU A 382 17.59 -8.38 -18.19
C LEU A 382 17.67 -9.06 -16.81
N PRO A 383 17.22 -8.40 -15.72
CA PRO A 383 17.23 -9.03 -14.41
C PRO A 383 16.33 -10.26 -14.49
N GLY A 384 16.90 -11.43 -14.21
CA GLY A 384 16.13 -12.64 -13.98
C GLY A 384 15.11 -12.42 -12.85
N PRO A 385 14.13 -13.31 -12.68
CA PRO A 385 13.09 -13.15 -11.67
C PRO A 385 13.72 -13.09 -10.27
N GLU A 386 13.88 -11.89 -9.72
CA GLU A 386 14.30 -11.70 -8.34
C GLU A 386 13.27 -12.38 -7.44
N LYS A 387 13.75 -13.27 -6.58
CA LYS A 387 12.91 -13.90 -5.56
C LYS A 387 12.35 -12.78 -4.68
N LYS A 388 11.03 -12.56 -4.73
CA LYS A 388 10.34 -11.55 -3.93
C LYS A 388 10.73 -11.72 -2.46
N LYS A 389 11.33 -10.68 -1.86
CA LYS A 389 11.71 -10.69 -0.44
C LYS A 389 10.44 -10.88 0.38
N ARG A 390 10.43 -11.90 1.25
CA ARG A 390 9.32 -12.12 2.20
C ARG A 390 9.25 -10.95 3.19
N SER A 391 8.05 -10.59 3.63
CA SER A 391 7.88 -9.60 4.71
C SER A 391 8.56 -10.09 5.98
N GLY A 392 9.21 -9.19 6.72
CA GLY A 392 9.79 -9.53 8.02
C GLY A 392 8.75 -10.03 9.03
N TRP A 393 9.21 -10.77 10.05
CA TRP A 393 8.35 -11.37 11.07
C TRP A 393 7.56 -10.32 11.88
N LEU A 394 8.05 -9.07 11.94
CA LEU A 394 7.36 -7.94 12.56
C LEU A 394 5.91 -7.77 12.05
N TRP A 395 5.65 -8.13 10.79
CA TRP A 395 4.35 -7.97 10.15
C TRP A 395 3.38 -9.13 10.41
N THR A 396 3.89 -10.25 10.91
CA THR A 396 3.11 -11.36 11.44
C THR A 396 2.90 -11.24 12.95
N PHE A 397 3.72 -10.42 13.62
CA PHE A 397 3.65 -10.16 15.05
C PHE A 397 2.31 -9.48 15.43
N GLY A 398 1.61 -10.09 16.39
CA GLY A 398 0.29 -9.66 16.85
C GLY A 398 -0.90 -10.40 16.23
N LYS A 399 -0.72 -11.26 15.22
CA LYS A 399 -1.83 -12.06 14.65
C LYS A 399 -2.27 -13.26 15.52
N MET A 400 -1.48 -13.66 16.51
CA MET A 400 -1.66 -14.97 17.16
C MET A 400 -1.60 -14.93 18.71
N GLY A 401 -1.36 -13.78 19.33
CA GLY A 401 -0.89 -13.77 20.72
C GLY A 401 -1.92 -14.11 21.80
N LYS A 402 -3.19 -13.73 21.64
CA LYS A 402 -4.22 -13.87 22.70
C LYS A 402 -5.66 -13.93 22.16
N MET A 403 -5.87 -14.41 20.93
CA MET A 403 -7.23 -14.50 20.37
C MET A 403 -7.80 -15.89 20.67
N SER A 404 -8.99 -15.96 21.28
CA SER A 404 -9.65 -17.27 21.45
C SER A 404 -9.97 -17.88 20.08
N LYS A 405 -10.17 -19.20 20.01
CA LYS A 405 -10.53 -19.87 18.75
C LYS A 405 -11.81 -19.27 18.14
N GLU A 406 -12.76 -18.88 18.98
CA GLU A 406 -14.01 -18.24 18.58
C GLU A 406 -13.79 -16.84 18.00
N GLU A 407 -12.95 -16.04 18.66
CA GLU A 407 -12.58 -14.72 18.19
C GLU A 407 -11.80 -14.80 16.85
N MET A 408 -10.95 -15.80 16.68
CA MET A 408 -10.26 -16.06 15.42
C MET A 408 -11.23 -16.45 14.30
N LYS A 409 -12.24 -17.27 14.59
CA LYS A 409 -13.30 -17.64 13.64
C LYS A 409 -14.12 -16.42 13.24
N ALA A 410 -14.53 -15.58 14.20
CA ALA A 410 -15.26 -14.34 13.94
C ALA A 410 -14.43 -13.34 13.11
N TRP A 411 -13.13 -13.23 13.38
CA TRP A 411 -12.23 -12.38 12.60
C TRP A 411 -12.04 -12.87 11.16
N SER A 412 -11.92 -14.18 10.96
CA SER A 412 -11.86 -14.76 9.61
C SER A 412 -13.17 -14.52 8.86
N ALA A 413 -14.31 -14.73 9.52
CA ALA A 413 -15.63 -14.48 8.92
C ALA A 413 -15.80 -13.01 8.49
N GLU A 414 -15.40 -12.07 9.35
CA GLU A 414 -15.43 -10.65 9.03
C GLU A 414 -14.43 -10.28 7.91
N GLY A 415 -13.27 -10.94 7.88
CA GLY A 415 -12.31 -10.82 6.79
C GLY A 415 -12.91 -11.23 5.44
N ASP A 416 -13.57 -12.39 5.42
CA ASP A 416 -14.24 -12.94 4.24
C ASP A 416 -15.39 -12.04 3.79
N ARG A 417 -16.19 -11.52 4.74
CA ARG A 417 -17.26 -10.54 4.49
C ARG A 417 -16.72 -9.29 3.81
N VAL A 418 -15.73 -8.63 4.40
CA VAL A 418 -15.14 -7.40 3.85
C VAL A 418 -14.49 -7.66 2.48
N GLN A 419 -13.85 -8.83 2.30
CA GLN A 419 -13.27 -9.22 1.03
C GLN A 419 -14.33 -9.40 -0.06
N TRP A 420 -15.45 -10.04 0.27
CA TRP A 420 -16.57 -10.24 -0.64
C TRP A 420 -17.15 -8.89 -1.12
N PHE A 421 -17.48 -7.98 -0.19
CA PHE A 421 -18.01 -6.67 -0.55
C PHE A 421 -17.02 -5.83 -1.38
N ARG A 422 -15.71 -5.91 -1.07
CA ARG A 422 -14.69 -5.25 -1.91
C ARG A 422 -14.65 -5.81 -3.32
N ALA A 423 -14.73 -7.12 -3.47
CA ALA A 423 -14.77 -7.75 -4.78
C ALA A 423 -16.05 -7.40 -5.56
N GLU A 424 -17.19 -7.30 -4.88
CA GLU A 424 -18.45 -6.79 -5.45
C GLU A 424 -18.28 -5.36 -5.98
N ALA A 425 -17.73 -4.46 -5.14
CA ALA A 425 -17.50 -3.06 -5.51
C ALA A 425 -16.50 -2.91 -6.67
N ASP A 426 -15.41 -3.67 -6.67
CA ASP A 426 -14.43 -3.67 -7.76
C ASP A 426 -15.06 -4.19 -9.06
N MET A 427 -15.95 -5.18 -8.99
CA MET A 427 -16.71 -5.68 -10.15
C MET A 427 -17.69 -4.63 -10.69
N ILE A 428 -18.47 -3.97 -9.83
CA ILE A 428 -19.39 -2.90 -10.22
C ILE A 428 -18.62 -1.74 -10.87
N ARG A 429 -17.53 -1.29 -10.24
CA ARG A 429 -16.68 -0.22 -10.78
C ARG A 429 -16.08 -0.58 -12.14
N TRP A 430 -15.65 -1.84 -12.30
CA TRP A 430 -15.15 -2.32 -13.59
C TRP A 430 -16.24 -2.29 -14.65
N GLN A 431 -17.48 -2.66 -14.30
CA GLN A 431 -18.62 -2.59 -15.19
C GLN A 431 -18.95 -1.14 -15.59
N GLU A 432 -18.96 -0.20 -14.65
CA GLU A 432 -19.14 1.23 -14.93
C GLU A 432 -18.06 1.77 -15.89
N GLN A 433 -16.80 1.35 -15.72
CA GLN A 433 -15.72 1.74 -16.62
C GLN A 433 -15.94 1.24 -18.05
N ILE A 434 -16.46 0.02 -18.21
CA ILE A 434 -16.83 -0.52 -19.52
C ILE A 434 -17.95 0.32 -20.13
N GLU A 435 -19.01 0.58 -19.38
CA GLU A 435 -20.16 1.36 -19.83
C GLU A 435 -19.75 2.78 -20.25
N GLN A 436 -18.91 3.45 -19.46
CA GLN A 436 -18.36 4.76 -19.78
C GLN A 436 -17.56 4.73 -21.09
N LYS A 437 -16.74 3.70 -21.28
CA LYS A 437 -15.93 3.56 -22.50
C LYS A 437 -16.77 3.26 -23.73
N LEU A 438 -17.83 2.47 -23.60
CA LEU A 438 -18.80 2.26 -24.68
C LEU A 438 -19.51 3.56 -25.06
N ALA A 439 -19.90 4.37 -24.06
CA ALA A 439 -20.50 5.69 -24.29
C ALA A 439 -19.53 6.67 -24.99
N GLU A 440 -18.27 6.72 -24.53
CA GLU A 440 -17.21 7.53 -25.15
C GLU A 440 -16.95 7.10 -26.60
N LEU A 441 -16.87 5.79 -26.85
CA LEU A 441 -16.68 5.23 -28.19
C LEU A 441 -17.82 5.63 -29.12
N ARG A 442 -19.06 5.46 -28.67
CA ARG A 442 -20.24 5.81 -29.46
C ARG A 442 -20.30 7.30 -29.77
N THR A 443 -20.02 8.14 -28.78
CA THR A 443 -19.95 9.59 -28.95
C THR A 443 -18.87 9.96 -29.97
N THR A 444 -17.73 9.26 -29.92
CA THR A 444 -16.63 9.45 -30.87
C THR A 444 -17.06 9.11 -32.31
N ILE A 445 -17.72 7.97 -32.53
CA ILE A 445 -18.25 7.56 -33.85
C ILE A 445 -19.19 8.63 -34.40
N ARG A 446 -20.16 9.07 -33.59
CA ARG A 446 -21.11 10.12 -33.98
C ARG A 446 -20.42 11.44 -34.32
N SER A 447 -19.40 11.82 -33.54
CA SER A 447 -18.64 13.04 -33.82
C SER A 447 -17.89 12.96 -35.16
N PHE A 448 -17.28 11.80 -35.48
CA PHE A 448 -16.59 11.60 -36.75
C PHE A 448 -17.56 11.59 -37.93
N ALA A 449 -18.71 10.96 -37.80
CA ALA A 449 -19.78 11.01 -38.80
C ALA A 449 -20.26 12.46 -39.03
N ALA A 450 -20.55 13.21 -37.96
CA ALA A 450 -20.96 14.61 -38.06
C ALA A 450 -19.89 15.50 -38.73
N TYR A 451 -18.60 15.29 -38.42
CA TYR A 451 -17.52 16.00 -39.08
C TYR A 451 -17.40 15.63 -40.57
N LYS A 452 -17.49 14.34 -40.91
CA LYS A 452 -17.53 13.87 -42.30
C LYS A 452 -18.64 14.60 -43.06
N ASP A 453 -19.86 14.61 -42.53
CA ASP A 453 -21.03 15.22 -43.19
C ASP A 453 -20.88 16.74 -43.34
N ALA A 454 -20.36 17.42 -42.31
CA ALA A 454 -20.09 18.86 -42.36
C ALA A 454 -19.05 19.21 -43.44
N TRP A 455 -17.97 18.43 -43.57
CA TRP A 455 -16.96 18.64 -44.60
C TRP A 455 -17.48 18.32 -46.01
N THR A 456 -18.30 17.28 -46.16
CA THR A 456 -18.99 16.95 -47.42
C THR A 456 -19.93 18.07 -47.84
N LYS A 457 -20.70 18.63 -46.89
CA LYS A 457 -21.59 19.77 -47.15
C LYS A 457 -20.81 21.01 -47.56
N MET A 458 -19.71 21.31 -46.87
CA MET A 458 -18.83 22.42 -47.28
C MET A 458 -18.26 22.21 -48.69
N ALA A 459 -17.82 21.00 -49.03
CA ALA A 459 -17.35 20.69 -50.38
C ALA A 459 -18.42 20.98 -51.44
N SER A 460 -19.68 20.57 -51.18
CA SER A 460 -20.80 20.82 -52.11
C SER A 460 -21.15 22.31 -52.26
N ILE A 461 -21.09 23.08 -51.17
CA ILE A 461 -21.37 24.52 -51.20
C ILE A 461 -20.31 25.25 -52.01
N GLU A 462 -19.02 24.93 -51.79
CA GLU A 462 -17.90 25.54 -52.50
C GLU A 462 -17.91 25.17 -54.00
N GLU A 463 -18.32 23.94 -54.33
CA GLU A 463 -18.48 23.46 -55.70
C GLU A 463 -19.61 24.21 -56.43
N GLN A 464 -20.74 24.45 -55.76
CA GLN A 464 -21.86 25.24 -56.30
C GLN A 464 -21.53 26.72 -56.45
N ALA A 465 -20.73 27.28 -55.54
CA ALA A 465 -20.32 28.68 -55.59
C ALA A 465 -19.32 28.99 -56.72
N GLY A 466 -18.81 27.98 -57.43
CA GLY A 466 -17.77 28.16 -58.45
C GLY A 466 -16.42 28.59 -57.85
N ASN A 467 -16.22 28.36 -56.56
CA ASN A 467 -14.97 28.69 -55.89
C ASN A 467 -13.82 27.78 -56.35
N TRP A 468 -12.59 28.18 -56.03
CA TRP A 468 -11.39 27.50 -56.54
C TRP A 468 -11.40 25.99 -56.23
N ILE A 469 -11.15 25.17 -57.25
CA ILE A 469 -11.02 23.70 -57.22
C ILE A 469 -10.23 23.21 -55.99
N GLY A 470 -9.22 23.96 -55.55
CA GLY A 470 -8.42 23.63 -54.37
C GLY A 470 -9.23 23.53 -53.05
N TYR A 471 -10.23 24.40 -52.85
CA TYR A 471 -11.07 24.37 -51.65
C TYR A 471 -11.97 23.14 -51.61
N VAL A 472 -12.59 22.81 -52.74
CA VAL A 472 -13.41 21.61 -52.91
C VAL A 472 -12.57 20.35 -52.67
N ALA A 473 -11.39 20.27 -53.27
CA ALA A 473 -10.48 19.13 -53.10
C ALA A 473 -10.04 18.96 -51.64
N TYR A 474 -9.71 20.05 -50.94
CA TYR A 474 -9.33 20.01 -49.53
C TYR A 474 -10.50 19.58 -48.63
N ALA A 475 -11.71 20.09 -48.87
CA ALA A 475 -12.90 19.71 -48.11
C ALA A 475 -13.24 18.21 -48.30
N LYS A 476 -13.16 17.69 -49.54
CA LYS A 476 -13.30 16.25 -49.84
C LYS A 476 -12.25 15.42 -49.12
N GLN A 477 -10.99 15.82 -49.14
CA GLN A 477 -9.91 15.14 -48.39
C GLN A 477 -10.19 15.08 -46.88
N LYS A 478 -10.76 16.14 -46.29
CA LYS A 478 -11.13 16.14 -44.87
C LYS A 478 -12.31 15.23 -44.59
N ALA A 479 -13.32 15.21 -45.45
CA ALA A 479 -14.44 14.28 -45.34
C ALA A 479 -13.95 12.83 -45.34
N ASP A 480 -13.08 12.45 -46.29
CA ASP A 480 -12.50 11.10 -46.38
C ASP A 480 -11.69 10.72 -45.14
N MET A 481 -10.91 11.67 -44.61
CA MET A 481 -10.11 11.44 -43.39
C MET A 481 -11.01 11.15 -42.17
N TRP A 482 -12.14 11.86 -42.03
CA TRP A 482 -13.10 11.60 -40.96
C TRP A 482 -13.89 10.30 -41.20
N ALA A 483 -14.22 9.98 -42.45
CA ALA A 483 -14.86 8.71 -42.82
C ALA A 483 -13.97 7.50 -42.47
N LEU A 484 -12.66 7.59 -42.74
CA LEU A 484 -11.70 6.55 -42.36
C LEU A 484 -11.64 6.36 -40.84
N ARG A 485 -11.65 7.46 -40.08
CA ARG A 485 -11.64 7.42 -38.61
C ARG A 485 -12.93 6.86 -38.03
N GLU A 486 -14.07 7.22 -38.60
CA GLU A 486 -15.35 6.61 -38.29
C GLU A 486 -15.29 5.09 -38.51
N GLY A 487 -14.77 4.66 -39.66
CA GLY A 487 -14.56 3.24 -40.00
C GLY A 487 -13.66 2.51 -39.00
N HIS A 488 -12.55 3.12 -38.56
CA HIS A 488 -11.67 2.54 -37.54
C HIS A 488 -12.39 2.39 -36.19
N ALA A 489 -13.14 3.42 -35.76
CA ALA A 489 -13.89 3.38 -34.49
C ALA A 489 -15.01 2.32 -34.53
N ARG A 490 -15.74 2.22 -35.64
CA ARG A 490 -16.73 1.15 -35.88
C ARG A 490 -16.07 -0.23 -35.94
N GLY A 491 -14.94 -0.36 -36.60
CA GLY A 491 -14.16 -1.61 -36.65
C GLY A 491 -13.69 -2.06 -35.27
N ALA A 492 -13.30 -1.12 -34.42
CA ALA A 492 -12.90 -1.42 -33.05
C ALA A 492 -14.07 -1.91 -32.18
N LEU A 493 -15.30 -1.42 -32.43
CA LEU A 493 -16.52 -1.96 -31.81
C LEU A 493 -16.80 -3.40 -32.29
N LYS A 494 -16.60 -3.69 -33.59
CA LYS A 494 -16.79 -5.03 -34.17
C LYS A 494 -15.86 -6.10 -33.63
N THR A 495 -14.68 -5.71 -33.13
CA THR A 495 -13.75 -6.63 -32.45
C THR A 495 -14.38 -7.32 -31.24
N TYR A 496 -15.48 -6.77 -30.70
CA TYR A 496 -16.23 -7.30 -29.58
C TYR A 496 -17.64 -7.69 -30.03
N PRO A 497 -17.88 -8.96 -30.40
CA PRO A 497 -19.17 -9.41 -30.94
C PRO A 497 -20.36 -9.13 -30.01
N GLU A 498 -20.10 -9.19 -28.70
CA GLU A 498 -21.04 -8.85 -27.62
C GLU A 498 -21.55 -7.40 -27.66
N TYR A 499 -20.85 -6.49 -28.34
CA TYR A 499 -21.22 -5.08 -28.50
C TYR A 499 -21.60 -4.71 -29.94
N ALA A 500 -21.67 -5.68 -30.86
CA ALA A 500 -21.92 -5.42 -32.28
C ALA A 500 -23.29 -4.75 -32.54
N CYS A 501 -24.30 -5.04 -31.70
CA CYS A 501 -25.62 -4.42 -31.80
C CYS A 501 -25.61 -2.90 -31.57
N LEU A 502 -24.55 -2.34 -30.99
CA LEU A 502 -24.37 -0.89 -30.80
C LEU A 502 -23.82 -0.17 -32.05
N GLU A 503 -23.56 -0.88 -33.15
CA GLU A 503 -23.11 -0.27 -34.40
C GLU A 503 -24.19 0.61 -35.04
N ALA A 504 -25.46 0.27 -34.88
CA ALA A 504 -26.55 1.03 -35.47
C ALA A 504 -26.63 2.45 -34.85
N ASP A 505 -26.81 3.46 -35.70
CA ASP A 505 -26.77 4.87 -35.27
C ASP A 505 -27.90 5.20 -34.29
N ASP A 506 -29.02 4.49 -34.41
CA ASP A 506 -30.26 4.55 -33.64
C ASP A 506 -30.31 3.57 -32.45
N ALA A 507 -29.30 2.70 -32.27
CA ALA A 507 -29.28 1.74 -31.15
C ALA A 507 -29.52 2.46 -29.81
N ASP A 508 -30.25 1.88 -28.86
CA ASP A 508 -30.35 2.50 -27.53
C ASP A 508 -29.25 1.95 -26.61
N LEU A 509 -28.24 2.79 -26.30
CA LEU A 509 -27.14 2.39 -25.41
C LEU A 509 -27.66 2.12 -23.99
N HIS A 510 -28.67 2.87 -23.55
CA HIS A 510 -29.24 2.69 -22.23
C HIS A 510 -29.97 1.35 -22.15
N ALA A 511 -30.84 1.04 -23.11
CA ALA A 511 -31.52 -0.26 -23.18
C ALA A 511 -30.52 -1.43 -23.24
N PHE A 512 -29.44 -1.29 -24.02
CA PHE A 512 -28.37 -2.28 -24.07
C PHE A 512 -27.71 -2.50 -22.71
N ILE A 513 -27.27 -1.43 -22.04
CA ILE A 513 -26.64 -1.51 -20.71
C ILE A 513 -27.58 -2.17 -19.68
N VAL A 514 -28.86 -1.82 -19.71
CA VAL A 514 -29.89 -2.43 -18.84
C VAL A 514 -30.02 -3.93 -19.12
N SER A 515 -30.05 -4.34 -20.40
CA SER A 515 -30.12 -5.76 -20.76
C SER A 515 -28.87 -6.54 -20.32
N GLU A 516 -27.68 -5.99 -20.50
CA GLU A 516 -26.41 -6.61 -20.09
C GLU A 516 -26.33 -6.76 -18.57
N ARG A 517 -26.76 -5.74 -17.83
CA ARG A 517 -26.90 -5.80 -16.36
C ARG A 517 -27.85 -6.92 -15.93
N ALA A 518 -28.97 -7.08 -16.63
CA ALA A 518 -29.92 -8.16 -16.35
C ALA A 518 -29.32 -9.55 -16.63
N VAL A 519 -28.56 -9.72 -17.72
CA VAL A 519 -27.85 -10.96 -18.02
C VAL A 519 -26.80 -11.26 -16.95
N HIS A 520 -26.05 -10.26 -16.51
CA HIS A 520 -25.08 -10.40 -15.43
C HIS A 520 -25.74 -10.83 -14.12
N ALA A 521 -26.87 -10.22 -13.75
CA ALA A 521 -27.63 -10.59 -12.56
C ALA A 521 -28.11 -12.05 -12.62
N LYS A 522 -28.69 -12.47 -13.75
CA LYS A 522 -29.10 -13.88 -13.99
C LYS A 522 -27.92 -14.85 -13.91
N THR A 523 -26.76 -14.46 -14.44
CA THR A 523 -25.55 -15.29 -14.38
C THR A 523 -25.07 -15.46 -12.94
N LEU A 524 -25.06 -14.37 -12.16
CA LEU A 524 -24.70 -14.42 -10.75
C LEU A 524 -25.64 -15.33 -9.96
N GLU A 525 -26.95 -15.22 -10.21
CA GLU A 525 -27.96 -16.08 -9.60
C GLU A 525 -27.75 -17.55 -9.95
N ALA A 526 -27.48 -17.88 -11.22
CA ALA A 526 -27.18 -19.24 -11.64
C ALA A 526 -25.89 -19.79 -10.99
N VAL A 527 -24.85 -18.96 -10.83
CA VAL A 527 -23.61 -19.34 -10.13
C VAL A 527 -23.89 -19.63 -8.66
N MET A 528 -24.71 -18.80 -8.00
CA MET A 528 -25.10 -19.04 -6.61
C MET A 528 -25.93 -20.31 -6.46
N GLN A 529 -26.91 -20.55 -7.34
CA GLN A 529 -27.70 -21.79 -7.36
C GLN A 529 -26.84 -23.04 -7.58
N SER A 530 -25.88 -22.98 -8.52
CA SER A 530 -24.94 -24.08 -8.76
C SER A 530 -24.03 -24.33 -7.55
N ALA A 531 -23.61 -23.27 -6.85
CA ALA A 531 -22.78 -23.38 -5.66
C ALA A 531 -23.55 -24.00 -4.48
N ARG A 532 -24.85 -23.66 -4.31
CA ARG A 532 -25.74 -24.32 -3.33
C ARG A 532 -25.83 -25.81 -3.59
N ALA A 533 -26.11 -26.20 -4.84
CA ALA A 533 -26.25 -27.61 -5.20
C ALA A 533 -24.95 -28.41 -5.00
N ALA A 534 -23.79 -27.76 -5.03
CA ALA A 534 -22.48 -28.39 -4.84
C ALA A 534 -22.01 -28.44 -3.38
N ALA A 535 -22.73 -27.82 -2.44
CA ALA A 535 -22.45 -27.88 -1.01
C ALA A 535 -23.33 -28.96 -0.35
N PRO A 536 -22.87 -30.23 -0.22
CA PRO A 536 -23.65 -31.27 0.43
C PRO A 536 -23.92 -30.93 1.91
N GLY A 537 -25.12 -31.31 2.36
CA GLY A 537 -25.76 -30.88 3.60
C GLY A 537 -24.93 -31.09 4.88
N LEU A 538 -24.95 -30.07 5.73
CA LEU A 538 -24.64 -30.13 7.16
C LEU A 538 -25.94 -30.02 7.99
N GLU A 539 -27.11 -30.20 7.37
CA GLU A 539 -28.41 -30.01 8.02
C GLU A 539 -29.01 -31.31 8.61
N GLU A 540 -28.38 -32.48 8.45
CA GLU A 540 -28.90 -33.74 9.01
C GLU A 540 -28.38 -34.11 10.42
N GLU A 541 -27.39 -33.43 10.99
CA GLU A 541 -26.89 -33.75 12.35
C GLU A 541 -27.65 -33.06 13.50
N SER A 542 -28.65 -32.21 13.24
CA SER A 542 -29.40 -31.52 14.30
C SER A 542 -30.71 -32.20 14.75
N GLU A 543 -31.17 -33.24 14.06
CA GLU A 543 -32.39 -33.99 14.48
C GLU A 543 -32.09 -35.23 15.34
N GLU A 544 -30.85 -35.75 15.39
CA GLU A 544 -30.49 -36.88 16.27
C GLU A 544 -30.14 -36.48 17.72
N ALA A 545 -30.01 -35.18 18.02
CA ALA A 545 -29.68 -34.71 19.37
C ALA A 545 -30.90 -34.49 20.29
N GLU A 546 -32.14 -34.58 19.77
CA GLU A 546 -33.38 -34.34 20.55
C GLU A 546 -34.06 -35.64 21.02
N ALA A 547 -33.40 -36.79 20.92
CA ALA A 547 -33.97 -38.10 21.28
C ALA A 547 -33.35 -38.77 22.53
N VAL A 548 -32.50 -38.09 23.31
CA VAL A 548 -31.84 -38.69 24.50
C VAL A 548 -31.96 -37.78 25.72
N GLU A 549 -33.19 -37.50 26.18
CA GLU A 549 -33.40 -36.92 27.52
C GLU A 549 -34.77 -37.29 28.10
N GLU A 550 -35.07 -38.59 28.24
CA GLU A 550 -36.08 -39.06 29.20
C GLU A 550 -35.64 -40.41 29.80
N ASP A 551 -35.03 -40.38 30.99
CA ASP A 551 -35.12 -41.46 31.98
C ASP A 551 -34.60 -40.96 33.33
N GLU A 552 -35.50 -40.34 34.11
CA GLU A 552 -35.34 -40.17 35.56
C GLU A 552 -35.77 -41.46 36.29
N PRO A 553 -34.97 -42.01 37.22
CA PRO A 553 -35.45 -43.06 38.10
C PRO A 553 -36.23 -42.49 39.29
N SER A 554 -37.50 -42.87 39.36
CA SER A 554 -38.41 -42.67 40.48
C SER A 554 -37.90 -43.30 41.78
N VAL A 555 -37.91 -42.50 42.85
CA VAL A 555 -37.77 -42.92 44.25
C VAL A 555 -39.00 -43.72 44.69
N VAL A 556 -38.83 -44.95 45.22
CA VAL A 556 -39.76 -45.55 46.19
C VAL A 556 -39.00 -46.43 47.20
N ASN A 557 -39.22 -46.08 48.49
CA ASN A 557 -38.96 -46.76 49.77
C ASN A 557 -37.54 -46.86 50.33
#